data_AF-A0A413QWS9-F1
#
_entry.id   AF-A0A413QWS9-F1
#
_cell.length_a   1.000
_cell.length_b   1.000
_cell.length_c   1.000
_cell.angle_alpha   90.00
_cell.angle_beta   90.00
_cell.angle_gamma   90.00
#
_symmetry.space_group_name_H-M   'P 1'
#
loop_
_entity.id
_entity.type
_entity.pdbx_description
1 polymer ?
#
loop_
_entity_poly.entity_id
_entity_poly.type
_entity_poly.pdbx_seq_one_letter_code
_entity_poly.pdbx_strand_id
1 'polypeptide(L)'
;MFKTELFSKYGQKAGCYINEIYDIMMNVDEALQTCDTILDEIDLGIDYTSRKKDIDRLLEGHGTLHRYIDVLNCYVDDKLDQPLKKDFKKNATETISRIHLEDFEVDNTLGLTENNYITGGMGYAGTMVEQEKAKLAFADFIGTSDGKADGNGLHISYTNGSVEDFASIFAAQYEAMKASGALGEDNNLTQQEFLEQ
;
A
#
# COMPACT_ATOMS: atom_id res chain seq x y z
N MET A 1 11.00 -5.31 4.68
CA MET A 1 12.09 -6.29 4.52
C MET A 1 11.55 -7.59 3.90
N PHE A 2 10.83 -7.54 2.77
CA PHE A 2 10.06 -8.72 2.32
C PHE A 2 10.08 -9.06 0.82
N LYS A 3 10.41 -8.13 -0.10
CA LYS A 3 10.50 -8.46 -1.54
C LYS A 3 11.92 -8.59 -2.04
N THR A 4 12.80 -7.65 -1.70
CA THR A 4 14.17 -7.56 -2.22
C THR A 4 15.04 -8.77 -1.86
N GLU A 5 14.96 -9.29 -0.62
CA GLU A 5 15.68 -10.52 -0.23
C GLU A 5 15.16 -11.77 -0.92
N LEU A 6 13.85 -11.83 -1.20
CA LEU A 6 13.24 -12.96 -1.90
C LEU A 6 13.74 -13.00 -3.35
N PHE A 7 13.69 -11.87 -4.06
CA PHE A 7 14.19 -11.77 -5.44
C PHE A 7 15.70 -12.02 -5.54
N SER A 8 16.49 -11.53 -4.59
CA SER A 8 17.94 -11.79 -4.55
C SER A 8 18.25 -13.29 -4.42
N LYS A 9 17.57 -13.99 -3.51
CA LYS A 9 17.82 -15.42 -3.26
C LYS A 9 17.42 -16.32 -4.43
N TYR A 10 16.29 -16.03 -5.09
CA TYR A 10 15.85 -16.81 -6.25
C TYR A 10 16.60 -16.42 -7.53
N GLY A 11 17.02 -15.15 -7.68
CA GLY A 11 17.86 -14.70 -8.79
C GLY A 11 19.24 -15.37 -8.80
N GLN A 12 19.91 -15.43 -7.64
CA GLN A 12 21.20 -16.13 -7.53
C GLN A 12 21.09 -17.61 -7.90
N LYS A 13 20.04 -18.29 -7.43
CA LYS A 13 19.85 -19.71 -7.71
C LYS A 13 19.56 -19.97 -9.19
N ALA A 14 18.78 -19.10 -9.84
CA ALA A 14 18.50 -19.20 -11.28
C ALA A 14 19.72 -18.91 -12.16
N GLY A 15 20.57 -17.96 -11.76
CA GLY A 15 21.81 -17.64 -12.48
C GLY A 15 22.81 -18.80 -12.53
N CYS A 16 22.93 -19.57 -11.44
CA CYS A 16 23.81 -20.74 -11.40
C CYS A 16 23.37 -21.83 -12.39
N TYR A 17 22.07 -22.15 -12.43
CA TYR A 17 21.55 -23.21 -13.30
C TYR A 17 21.69 -22.88 -14.80
N ILE A 18 21.65 -21.59 -15.17
CA ILE A 18 21.72 -21.20 -16.59
C ILE A 18 23.13 -21.32 -17.14
N ASN A 19 24.16 -21.02 -16.33
CA ASN A 19 25.55 -21.27 -16.72
C ASN A 19 25.82 -22.78 -16.87
N GLU A 20 25.28 -23.60 -15.96
CA GLU A 20 25.38 -25.06 -16.06
C GLU A 20 24.71 -25.60 -17.34
N ILE A 21 23.53 -25.09 -17.69
CA ILE A 21 22.82 -25.47 -18.93
C ILE A 21 23.62 -25.03 -20.17
N TYR A 22 24.19 -23.83 -20.16
CA TYR A 22 25.04 -23.33 -21.25
C TYR A 22 26.25 -24.25 -21.48
N ASP A 23 26.97 -24.60 -20.41
CA ASP A 23 28.13 -25.48 -20.49
C ASP A 23 27.76 -26.85 -21.05
N ILE A 24 26.63 -27.43 -20.59
CA ILE A 24 26.12 -28.70 -21.11
C ILE A 24 25.80 -28.60 -22.60
N MET A 25 25.09 -27.56 -23.03
CA MET A 25 24.70 -27.39 -24.43
C MET A 25 25.92 -27.19 -25.34
N MET A 26 26.93 -26.44 -24.88
CA MET A 26 28.18 -26.24 -25.62
C MET A 26 28.96 -27.56 -25.76
N ASN A 27 29.07 -28.35 -24.68
CA ASN A 27 29.74 -29.64 -24.71
C ASN A 27 29.04 -30.63 -25.65
N VAL A 28 27.70 -30.63 -25.69
CA VAL A 28 26.93 -31.46 -26.61
C VAL A 28 27.14 -31.03 -28.07
N ASP A 29 27.15 -29.72 -28.34
CA ASP A 29 27.41 -29.17 -29.68
C ASP A 29 28.79 -29.62 -30.20
N GLU A 30 29.82 -29.50 -29.36
CA GLU A 30 31.20 -29.90 -29.69
C GLU A 30 31.33 -31.41 -29.89
N ALA A 31 30.68 -32.21 -29.04
CA ALA A 31 30.66 -33.67 -29.18
C ALA A 31 29.98 -34.11 -30.49
N LEU A 32 28.86 -33.49 -30.86
CA LEU A 32 28.16 -33.79 -32.11
C LEU A 32 29.00 -33.41 -33.33
N GLN A 33 29.66 -32.25 -33.30
CA GLN A 33 30.57 -31.82 -34.36
C GLN A 33 31.77 -32.76 -34.52
N THR A 34 32.31 -33.25 -33.41
CA THR A 34 33.40 -34.23 -33.42
C THR A 34 32.94 -35.57 -34.00
N CYS A 35 31.78 -36.08 -33.58
CA CYS A 35 31.20 -37.32 -34.11
C CYS A 35 30.95 -37.22 -35.61
N ASP A 36 30.39 -36.10 -36.08
CA ASP A 36 30.13 -35.87 -37.51
C ASP A 36 31.43 -35.88 -38.32
N THR A 37 32.47 -35.20 -37.82
CA THR A 37 33.80 -35.19 -38.46
C THR A 37 34.38 -36.61 -38.60
N ILE A 38 34.26 -37.44 -37.55
CA ILE A 38 34.76 -38.84 -37.58
C ILE A 38 33.95 -39.69 -38.56
N LEU A 39 32.63 -39.46 -38.65
CA LEU A 39 31.77 -40.19 -39.57
C LEU A 39 31.99 -39.77 -41.03
N ASP A 40 32.26 -38.49 -41.27
CA ASP A 40 32.65 -37.95 -42.58
C ASP A 40 33.91 -38.63 -43.13
N GLU A 41 34.89 -38.97 -42.29
CA GLU A 41 36.12 -39.66 -42.71
C GLU A 41 35.87 -41.03 -43.36
N ILE A 42 34.70 -41.64 -43.12
CA ILE A 42 34.29 -42.94 -43.67
C ILE A 42 33.06 -42.84 -44.58
N ASP A 43 32.75 -41.65 -45.09
CA ASP A 43 31.59 -41.34 -45.95
C ASP A 43 30.23 -41.65 -45.28
N LEU A 44 30.15 -41.56 -43.94
CA LEU A 44 28.92 -41.76 -43.15
C LEU A 44 28.48 -40.52 -42.37
N GLY A 45 29.01 -39.34 -42.71
CA GLY A 45 28.64 -38.08 -42.06
C GLY A 45 27.14 -37.79 -42.10
N ILE A 46 26.71 -36.99 -41.14
CA ILE A 46 25.31 -36.61 -40.93
C ILE A 46 25.04 -35.13 -41.26
N ASP A 47 26.02 -34.44 -41.87
CA ASP A 47 25.97 -33.01 -42.20
C ASP A 47 25.61 -32.15 -40.98
N TYR A 48 26.20 -32.45 -39.82
CA TYR A 48 25.89 -31.73 -38.60
C TYR A 48 26.42 -30.29 -38.66
N THR A 49 25.51 -29.33 -38.50
CA THR A 49 25.86 -27.91 -38.39
C THR A 49 25.84 -27.48 -36.93
N SER A 50 26.99 -27.02 -36.43
CA SER A 50 27.12 -26.45 -35.08
C SER A 50 26.11 -25.32 -34.82
N ARG A 51 25.49 -25.38 -33.65
CA ARG A 51 24.50 -24.45 -33.10
C ARG A 51 25.12 -23.47 -32.11
N LYS A 52 26.45 -23.44 -31.95
CA LYS A 52 27.17 -22.54 -31.04
C LYS A 52 26.68 -21.08 -31.06
N LYS A 53 26.51 -20.50 -32.25
CA LYS A 53 26.03 -19.11 -32.41
C LYS A 53 24.62 -18.90 -31.83
N ASP A 54 23.75 -19.89 -31.96
CA ASP A 54 22.40 -19.83 -31.39
C ASP A 54 22.45 -19.94 -29.85
N ILE A 55 23.33 -20.79 -29.32
CA ILE A 55 23.57 -20.96 -27.88
C ILE A 55 24.11 -19.66 -27.26
N ASP A 56 25.10 -19.04 -27.89
CA ASP A 56 25.68 -17.77 -27.44
C ASP A 56 24.65 -16.63 -27.44
N ARG A 57 23.84 -16.53 -28.51
CA ARG A 57 22.77 -15.52 -28.59
C ARG A 57 21.73 -15.68 -27.48
N LEU A 58 21.38 -16.92 -27.12
CA LEU A 58 20.43 -17.18 -26.03
C LEU A 58 21.00 -16.75 -24.67
N LEU A 59 22.29 -17.00 -24.42
CA LEU A 59 22.96 -16.57 -23.20
C LEU A 59 22.99 -15.04 -23.09
N GLU A 60 23.30 -14.34 -24.18
CA GLU A 60 23.31 -12.86 -24.22
C GLU A 60 21.91 -12.27 -23.99
N GLY A 61 20.88 -12.87 -24.62
CA GLY A 61 19.48 -12.47 -24.41
C GLY A 61 19.05 -12.66 -22.95
N HIS A 62 19.45 -13.76 -22.32
CA HIS A 62 19.22 -13.98 -20.90
C HIS A 62 19.92 -12.93 -20.03
N GLY A 63 21.21 -12.63 -20.30
CA GLY A 63 21.95 -11.59 -19.57
C GLY A 63 21.29 -10.22 -19.65
N THR A 64 20.73 -9.88 -20.82
CA THR A 64 19.98 -8.63 -21.01
C THR A 64 18.70 -8.60 -20.17
N LEU A 65 17.90 -9.68 -20.19
CA LEU A 65 16.69 -9.79 -19.38
C LEU A 65 16.99 -9.70 -17.88
N HIS A 66 18.05 -10.37 -17.43
CA HIS A 66 18.44 -10.34 -16.02
C HIS A 66 18.81 -8.92 -15.58
N ARG A 67 19.50 -8.16 -16.43
CA ARG A 67 19.84 -6.76 -16.15
C ARG A 67 18.61 -5.86 -16.01
N TYR A 68 17.56 -6.09 -16.82
CA TYR A 68 16.29 -5.38 -16.65
C TYR A 68 15.64 -5.66 -15.29
N ILE A 69 15.66 -6.92 -14.86
CA ILE A 69 15.11 -7.33 -13.55
C ILE A 69 15.88 -6.65 -12.41
N ASP A 70 17.20 -6.58 -12.50
CA ASP A 70 18.03 -5.93 -11.47
C ASP A 70 17.76 -4.43 -11.38
N VAL A 71 17.64 -3.75 -12.53
CA VAL A 71 17.30 -2.31 -12.59
C VAL A 71 15.92 -2.06 -12.01
N LEU A 72 14.93 -2.89 -12.33
CA LEU A 72 13.58 -2.81 -11.76
C LEU A 72 13.60 -2.95 -10.23
N ASN A 73 14.38 -3.89 -9.71
CA ASN A 73 14.51 -4.07 -8.27
C ASN A 73 15.11 -2.83 -7.58
N CYS A 74 16.15 -2.23 -8.17
CA CYS A 74 16.73 -0.99 -7.66
C CYS A 74 15.73 0.16 -7.70
N TYR A 75 15.00 0.30 -8.82
CA TYR A 75 14.00 1.34 -8.99
C TYR A 75 12.87 1.24 -7.96
N VAL A 76 12.38 0.03 -7.70
CA VAL A 76 11.35 -0.21 -6.66
C VAL A 76 11.89 0.13 -5.27
N ASP A 77 13.13 -0.25 -4.96
CA ASP A 77 13.74 0.10 -3.67
C ASP A 77 13.82 1.63 -3.51
N ASP A 78 14.42 2.31 -4.49
CA ASP A 78 14.68 3.76 -4.43
C ASP A 78 13.42 4.62 -4.49
N LYS A 79 12.43 4.23 -5.31
CA LYS A 79 11.25 5.07 -5.58
C LYS A 79 10.04 4.72 -4.73
N LEU A 80 9.98 3.51 -4.17
CA LEU A 80 8.84 3.06 -3.39
C LEU A 80 9.21 2.69 -1.95
N ASP A 81 10.14 1.75 -1.76
CA ASP A 81 10.41 1.19 -0.43
C ASP A 81 11.12 2.19 0.48
N GLN A 82 12.12 2.95 -0.02
CA GLN A 82 12.87 3.91 0.79
C GLN A 82 12.02 5.12 1.24
N PRO A 83 11.23 5.79 0.36
CA PRO A 83 10.35 6.88 0.77
C PRO A 83 9.33 6.42 1.81
N LEU A 84 8.66 5.29 1.56
CA LEU A 84 7.67 4.74 2.47
C LEU A 84 8.28 4.42 3.85
N LYS A 85 9.48 3.84 3.86
CA LYS A 85 10.22 3.53 5.09
C LYS A 85 10.67 4.80 5.84
N LYS A 86 11.01 5.89 5.13
CA LYS A 86 11.36 7.18 5.74
C LYS A 86 10.14 7.75 6.48
N ASP A 87 8.98 7.75 5.85
CA ASP A 87 7.77 8.32 6.46
C ASP A 87 7.29 7.52 7.67
N PHE A 88 7.32 6.18 7.60
CA PHE A 88 7.03 5.36 8.77
C PHE A 88 8.00 5.58 9.95
N LYS A 89 9.26 5.95 9.67
CA LYS A 89 10.24 6.30 10.72
C LYS A 89 10.07 7.70 11.29
N LYS A 90 9.40 8.62 10.58
CA LYS A 90 9.09 9.98 11.06
C LYS A 90 7.86 9.99 11.99
N ASN A 91 7.70 8.97 12.82
CA ASN A 91 6.57 8.81 13.74
C ASN A 91 5.20 8.90 13.05
N ALA A 92 5.07 8.63 11.75
CA ALA A 92 3.78 8.71 11.06
C ALA A 92 2.77 7.75 11.69
N THR A 93 3.18 6.50 11.97
CA THR A 93 2.35 5.51 12.67
C THR A 93 1.92 6.01 14.05
N GLU A 94 2.82 6.68 14.76
CA GLU A 94 2.54 7.17 16.11
C GLU A 94 1.70 8.46 16.11
N THR A 95 1.87 9.30 15.09
CA THR A 95 1.04 10.48 14.85
C THR A 95 -0.38 10.05 14.50
N ILE A 96 -0.54 9.08 13.59
CA ILE A 96 -1.83 8.49 13.24
C ILE A 96 -2.47 7.81 14.46
N SER A 97 -1.68 7.08 15.25
CA SER A 97 -2.17 6.41 16.46
C SER A 97 -2.62 7.37 17.57
N ARG A 98 -2.16 8.62 17.55
CA ARG A 98 -2.59 9.66 18.51
C ARG A 98 -3.88 10.37 18.09
N ILE A 99 -4.38 10.13 16.88
CA ILE A 99 -5.65 10.68 16.42
C ILE A 99 -6.77 9.81 17.01
N HIS A 100 -7.32 10.25 18.13
CA HIS A 100 -8.54 9.71 18.73
C HIS A 100 -9.74 10.49 18.21
N LEU A 101 -10.55 9.88 17.34
CA LEU A 101 -11.69 10.57 16.70
C LEU A 101 -12.73 11.03 17.72
N GLU A 102 -12.81 10.34 18.86
CA GLU A 102 -13.63 10.68 20.02
C GLU A 102 -13.22 11.98 20.74
N ASP A 103 -11.98 12.45 20.57
CA ASP A 103 -11.49 13.68 21.22
C ASP A 103 -11.87 14.95 20.44
N PHE A 104 -12.38 14.80 19.21
CA PHE A 104 -12.77 15.93 18.37
C PHE A 104 -14.24 16.28 18.57
N GLU A 105 -14.48 17.54 18.94
CA GLU A 105 -15.81 18.12 19.07
C GLU A 105 -15.89 19.46 18.33
N VAL A 106 -17.03 19.76 17.74
CA VAL A 106 -17.35 21.05 17.12
C VAL A 106 -18.63 21.62 17.69
N ASP A 107 -18.80 22.94 17.59
CA ASP A 107 -20.07 23.57 17.98
C ASP A 107 -21.22 23.03 17.11
N ASN A 108 -22.38 22.82 17.74
CA ASN A 108 -23.55 22.31 17.03
C ASN A 108 -24.20 23.40 16.17
N THR A 109 -23.72 23.55 14.93
CA THR A 109 -24.31 24.46 13.94
C THR A 109 -25.47 23.82 13.15
N LEU A 110 -25.73 22.54 13.38
CA LEU A 110 -26.72 21.74 12.64
C LEU A 110 -28.08 21.65 13.36
N GLY A 111 -28.16 22.14 14.60
CA GLY A 111 -29.38 22.11 15.40
C GLY A 111 -29.77 20.71 15.89
N LEU A 112 -28.80 19.78 16.00
CA LEU A 112 -29.07 18.44 16.50
C LEU A 112 -29.55 18.49 17.96
N THR A 113 -30.61 17.76 18.27
CA THR A 113 -31.18 17.70 19.62
C THR A 113 -30.87 16.36 20.30
N GLU A 114 -30.76 16.41 21.62
CA GLU A 114 -30.64 15.23 22.48
C GLU A 114 -31.81 15.21 23.47
N ASN A 115 -32.33 14.01 23.73
CA ASN A 115 -33.32 13.79 24.76
C ASN A 115 -32.63 13.42 26.05
N ASN A 116 -32.82 14.24 27.07
CA ASN A 116 -32.29 14.03 28.40
C ASN A 116 -33.37 13.49 29.33
N TYR A 117 -33.11 12.33 29.93
CA TYR A 117 -34.00 11.75 30.92
C TYR A 117 -33.67 12.28 32.32
N ILE A 118 -34.55 13.13 32.84
CA ILE A 118 -34.46 13.63 34.21
C ILE A 118 -35.21 12.65 35.11
N THR A 119 -34.49 11.92 35.96
CA THR A 119 -35.10 10.97 36.90
C THR A 119 -35.98 11.71 37.91
N GLY A 120 -37.21 11.25 38.08
CA GLY A 120 -38.08 11.71 39.17
C GLY A 120 -37.58 11.16 40.50
N GLY A 121 -37.55 11.99 41.55
CA GLY A 121 -37.23 11.53 42.90
C GLY A 121 -38.18 10.41 43.37
N MET A 122 -37.80 9.66 44.42
CA MET A 122 -38.49 8.48 45.00
C MET A 122 -40.00 8.39 44.68
N GLY A 123 -40.34 7.70 43.58
CA GLY A 123 -41.72 7.36 43.19
C GLY A 123 -42.35 8.19 42.07
N TYR A 124 -41.68 9.21 41.53
CA TYR A 124 -42.18 10.00 40.40
C TYR A 124 -41.63 9.51 39.06
N ALA A 125 -42.50 9.45 38.05
CA ALA A 125 -42.08 9.16 36.68
C ALA A 125 -41.09 10.24 36.21
N GLY A 126 -39.96 9.84 35.65
CA GLY A 126 -39.01 10.80 35.08
C GLY A 126 -39.56 11.46 33.83
N THR A 127 -39.01 12.63 33.52
CA THR A 127 -39.42 13.43 32.37
C THR A 127 -38.32 13.44 31.33
N MET A 128 -38.69 13.18 30.07
CA MET A 128 -37.81 13.40 28.93
C MET A 128 -37.88 14.88 28.53
N VAL A 129 -36.72 15.53 28.46
CA VAL A 129 -36.60 16.91 27.98
C VAL A 129 -35.73 16.90 26.74
N GLU A 130 -36.27 17.39 25.62
CA GLU A 130 -35.51 17.62 24.40
C GLU A 130 -34.75 18.95 24.52
N GLN A 131 -33.44 18.91 24.28
CA GLN A 131 -32.60 20.10 24.27
C GLN A 131 -31.66 20.07 23.07
N GLU A 132 -31.28 21.25 22.58
CA GLU A 132 -30.25 21.36 21.55
C GLU A 132 -28.89 20.96 22.13
N LYS A 133 -28.19 20.08 21.44
CA LYS A 133 -26.88 19.60 21.87
C LYS A 133 -25.87 20.74 21.77
N ALA A 134 -25.02 20.94 22.78
CA ALA A 134 -24.06 22.04 22.73
C ALA A 134 -22.94 21.82 21.69
N LYS A 135 -22.49 20.57 21.56
CA LYS A 135 -21.38 20.17 20.69
C LYS A 135 -21.64 18.85 19.99
N LEU A 136 -21.05 18.69 18.82
CA LEU A 136 -21.09 17.48 18.01
C LEU A 136 -19.73 16.79 18.07
N ALA A 137 -19.75 15.51 18.44
CA ALA A 137 -18.61 14.62 18.40
C ALA A 137 -18.68 13.74 17.14
N PHE A 138 -17.58 13.05 16.81
CA PHE A 138 -17.54 12.15 15.64
C PHE A 138 -18.70 11.13 15.60
N ALA A 139 -19.12 10.62 16.76
CA ALA A 139 -20.24 9.67 16.88
C ALA A 139 -21.57 10.21 16.34
N ASP A 140 -21.81 11.53 16.44
CA ASP A 140 -23.05 12.18 15.96
C ASP A 140 -23.14 12.21 14.43
N PHE A 141 -21.98 12.14 13.77
CA PHE A 141 -21.87 12.14 12.31
C PHE A 141 -21.98 10.75 11.69
N ILE A 142 -21.57 9.71 12.42
CA ILE A 142 -21.67 8.30 11.98
C ILE A 142 -22.94 7.61 12.48
N GLY A 143 -23.75 8.28 13.29
CA GLY A 143 -25.03 7.77 13.79
C GLY A 143 -24.91 6.68 14.86
N THR A 144 -23.78 6.64 15.59
CA THR A 144 -23.49 5.58 16.59
C THR A 144 -23.58 6.07 18.03
N SER A 145 -24.20 7.22 18.29
CA SER A 145 -24.44 7.74 19.63
C SER A 145 -25.59 6.99 20.32
N ASP A 146 -25.43 5.68 20.48
CA ASP A 146 -26.16 4.97 21.53
C ASP A 146 -25.65 5.51 22.87
N GLY A 147 -26.56 6.12 23.62
CA GLY A 147 -26.28 6.98 24.77
C GLY A 147 -25.20 6.45 25.72
N LYS A 148 -24.09 7.18 25.83
CA LYS A 148 -23.14 6.96 26.93
C LYS A 148 -23.76 7.52 28.20
N ALA A 149 -23.88 6.69 29.22
CA ALA A 149 -24.21 7.15 30.57
C ALA A 149 -23.09 8.06 31.05
N ASP A 150 -23.43 9.29 31.44
CA ASP A 150 -22.50 10.14 32.15
C ASP A 150 -22.16 9.51 33.52
N GLY A 151 -20.95 9.77 34.00
CA GLY A 151 -20.36 9.14 35.19
C GLY A 151 -21.09 9.38 36.51
N ASN A 152 -22.28 9.99 36.49
CA ASN A 152 -23.13 10.24 37.65
C ASN A 152 -24.26 9.21 37.84
N GLY A 153 -24.36 8.21 36.96
CA GLY A 153 -25.26 7.08 37.16
C GLY A 153 -26.72 7.45 36.91
N LEU A 154 -27.22 7.00 35.77
CA LEU A 154 -28.62 7.07 35.33
C LEU A 154 -29.05 8.36 34.59
N HIS A 155 -28.28 8.74 33.57
CA HIS A 155 -28.76 9.62 32.49
C HIS A 155 -28.63 8.84 31.17
N ILE A 156 -29.75 8.60 30.48
CA ILE A 156 -29.73 8.00 29.14
C ILE A 156 -30.06 9.12 28.16
N SER A 157 -29.02 9.68 27.53
CA SER A 157 -29.18 10.69 26.50
C SER A 157 -29.27 10.01 25.14
N TYR A 158 -30.39 10.19 24.44
CA TYR A 158 -30.58 9.68 23.08
C TYR A 158 -30.47 10.85 22.10
N THR A 159 -29.54 10.78 21.16
CA THR A 159 -29.47 11.74 20.06
C THR A 159 -30.58 11.43 19.05
N ASN A 160 -31.46 12.39 18.80
CA ASN A 160 -32.50 12.24 17.80
C ASN A 160 -31.96 12.67 16.43
N GLY A 161 -31.39 11.71 15.70
CA GLY A 161 -31.00 11.89 14.30
C GLY A 161 -29.51 11.60 14.02
N SER A 162 -29.23 11.31 12.76
CA SER A 162 -27.89 11.38 12.16
C SER A 162 -27.85 12.59 11.24
N VAL A 163 -26.66 13.16 10.98
CA VAL A 163 -26.50 14.14 9.90
C VAL A 163 -26.76 13.45 8.57
N GLU A 164 -28.01 13.45 8.11
CA GLU A 164 -28.32 13.13 6.73
C GLU A 164 -27.50 14.08 5.84
N ASP A 165 -26.93 13.56 4.75
CA ASP A 165 -25.98 14.25 3.88
C ASP A 165 -24.54 14.44 4.38
N PHE A 166 -24.13 13.81 5.49
CA PHE A 166 -22.73 13.86 5.95
C PHE A 166 -21.71 13.49 4.86
N ALA A 167 -21.99 12.43 4.10
CA ALA A 167 -21.15 12.01 2.97
C ALA A 167 -21.07 13.09 1.88
N SER A 168 -22.16 13.80 1.63
CA SER A 168 -22.24 14.88 0.64
C SER A 168 -21.45 16.12 1.08
N ILE A 169 -21.43 16.43 2.39
CA ILE A 169 -20.62 17.51 2.96
C ILE A 169 -19.13 17.22 2.80
N PHE A 170 -18.70 15.99 3.11
CA PHE A 170 -17.29 15.59 2.96
C PHE A 170 -16.86 15.55 1.49
N ALA A 171 -17.72 15.08 0.58
CA ALA A 171 -17.45 15.14 -0.85
C ALA A 171 -17.30 16.59 -1.34
N ALA A 172 -18.17 17.49 -0.91
CA ALA A 172 -18.08 18.91 -1.26
C ALA A 172 -16.80 19.57 -0.70
N GLN A 173 -16.43 19.28 0.54
CA GLN A 173 -15.20 19.79 1.14
C GLN A 173 -13.95 19.21 0.47
N TYR A 174 -13.94 17.92 0.12
CA TYR A 174 -12.85 17.30 -0.63
C TYR A 174 -12.64 17.98 -1.99
N GLU A 175 -13.72 18.18 -2.76
CA GLU A 175 -13.63 18.88 -4.04
C GLU A 175 -13.21 20.35 -3.88
N ALA A 176 -13.62 21.03 -2.81
CA ALA A 176 -13.15 22.38 -2.49
C ALA A 176 -11.67 22.43 -2.09
N MET A 177 -11.19 21.45 -1.32
CA MET A 177 -9.77 21.31 -0.97
C MET A 177 -8.90 20.99 -2.19
N LYS A 178 -9.43 20.19 -3.12
CA LYS A 178 -8.81 19.91 -4.42
C LYS A 178 -8.75 21.16 -5.29
N ALA A 179 -9.84 21.91 -5.39
CA ALA A 179 -9.90 23.13 -6.18
C ALA A 179 -9.04 24.27 -5.62
N SER A 180 -8.85 24.32 -4.29
CA SER A 180 -8.01 25.34 -3.62
C SER A 180 -6.53 25.00 -3.59
N GLY A 181 -6.11 23.83 -4.10
CA GLY A 181 -4.73 23.37 -4.03
C GLY A 181 -4.27 22.98 -2.62
N ALA A 182 -5.18 22.93 -1.64
CA ALA A 182 -4.89 22.59 -0.24
C ALA A 182 -4.48 21.11 -0.06
N LEU A 183 -4.83 20.25 -1.02
CA LEU A 183 -4.36 18.86 -1.09
C LEU A 183 -2.91 18.73 -1.60
N GLY A 184 -2.26 19.87 -1.90
CA GLY A 184 -0.97 19.94 -2.58
C GLY A 184 -1.16 19.77 -4.09
N GLU A 185 -0.43 20.56 -4.88
CA GLU A 185 -0.06 20.09 -6.22
C GLU A 185 0.76 18.81 -6.03
N ASP A 186 0.58 17.81 -6.90
CA ASP A 186 1.50 16.66 -7.00
C ASP A 186 2.90 17.14 -6.66
N ASN A 187 3.42 16.70 -5.51
CA ASN A 187 4.57 17.30 -4.85
C ASN A 187 5.71 17.42 -5.87
N ASN A 188 5.88 18.61 -6.47
CA ASN A 188 6.96 18.93 -7.40
C ASN A 188 8.29 19.11 -6.64
N LEU A 189 8.43 18.51 -5.45
CA LEU A 189 9.72 18.35 -4.81
C LEU A 189 10.50 17.37 -5.67
N THR A 190 11.58 17.85 -6.26
CA THR A 190 12.51 16.93 -6.90
C THR A 190 13.03 15.95 -5.85
N GLN A 191 13.29 14.69 -6.24
CA GLN A 191 13.77 13.64 -5.33
C GLN A 191 14.96 14.11 -4.47
N GLN A 192 15.79 15.00 -5.01
CA GLN A 192 16.95 15.56 -4.34
C GLN A 192 16.57 16.50 -3.18
N GLU A 193 15.57 17.37 -3.35
CA GLU A 193 15.08 18.29 -2.31
C GLU A 193 14.40 17.55 -1.14
N PHE A 194 13.81 16.37 -1.38
CA PHE A 194 13.23 15.53 -0.33
C PHE A 194 14.27 14.75 0.48
N LEU A 195 15.39 14.39 -0.15
CA LEU A 195 16.48 13.65 0.50
C LEU A 195 17.35 14.53 1.39
N GLU A 196 17.40 15.84 1.13
CA GLU A 196 18.21 16.81 1.87
C GLU A 196 17.48 17.41 3.11
N GLN A 197 16.21 17.05 3.36
CA GLN A 197 15.44 17.35 4.59
C GLN A 197 15.34 16.16 5.55
#